data_AF-I0USB2-F1
#
_entry.id   AF-I0USB2-F1
#
_cell.length_a   1.000
_cell.length_b   1.000
_cell.length_c   1.000
_cell.angle_alpha   90.00
_cell.angle_beta   90.00
_cell.angle_gamma   90.00
#
_symmetry.space_group_name_H-M   'P 1'
#
loop_
_entity.id
_entity.type
_entity.pdbx_description
1 polymer ?
#
loop_
_entity_poly.entity_id
_entity_poly.type
_entity_poly.pdbx_seq_one_letter_code
_entity_poly.pdbx_strand_id
1 'polypeptide(L)'
;MSEYPPAESLPVRQRAVVATERPARYVKQLGSHMGRKIDTAELPGGLRLTFNRDGIFRGYGDLLIDEANNALIMEVRAEDEEKATNIAGVLDRHLVRFGERDELVVEFRRV
;
A
#
# COMPACT_ATOMS: atom_id res chain seq x y z
N MET A 1 -13.44 19.74 -2.95
CA MET A 1 -13.82 18.64 -3.85
C MET A 1 -12.57 17.79 -4.01
N SER A 2 -12.59 16.49 -3.68
CA SER A 2 -11.38 15.66 -3.81
C SER A 2 -10.89 15.71 -5.26
N GLU A 3 -9.61 15.99 -5.47
CA GLU A 3 -9.00 16.16 -6.80
C GLU A 3 -8.87 14.82 -7.56
N TYR A 4 -9.06 13.69 -6.87
CA TYR A 4 -8.95 12.33 -7.40
C TYR A 4 -10.24 11.53 -7.22
N PRO A 5 -10.48 10.50 -8.07
CA PRO A 5 -11.62 9.60 -7.91
C PRO A 5 -11.67 9.01 -6.50
N PRO A 6 -12.86 8.82 -5.89
CA PRO A 6 -12.99 8.06 -4.64
C PRO A 6 -12.27 6.72 -4.78
N ALA A 7 -11.52 6.29 -3.77
CA ALA A 7 -10.76 5.05 -3.89
C ALA A 7 -11.67 3.83 -4.11
N GLU A 8 -12.88 3.88 -3.55
CA GLU A 8 -13.90 2.84 -3.64
C GLU A 8 -14.50 2.74 -5.05
N SER A 9 -14.31 3.75 -5.92
CA SER A 9 -14.70 3.66 -7.33
C SER A 9 -13.63 3.00 -8.22
N LEU A 10 -12.42 2.79 -7.70
CA LEU A 10 -11.36 2.04 -8.39
C LEU A 10 -11.33 0.59 -7.88
N PRO A 11 -11.28 -0.41 -8.77
CA PRO A 11 -11.18 -1.80 -8.34
C PRO A 11 -9.85 -2.04 -7.64
N VAL A 12 -9.86 -2.92 -6.64
CA VAL A 12 -8.61 -3.54 -6.19
C VAL A 12 -8.14 -4.44 -7.32
N ARG A 13 -6.92 -4.22 -7.81
CA ARG A 13 -6.34 -4.99 -8.91
C ARG A 13 -5.23 -5.91 -8.47
N GLN A 14 -4.51 -5.52 -7.42
CA GLN A 14 -3.48 -6.35 -6.83
C GLN A 14 -3.55 -6.36 -5.32
N ARG A 15 -3.21 -7.50 -4.73
CA ARG A 15 -3.21 -7.68 -3.28
C ARG A 15 -2.03 -8.53 -2.83
N ALA A 16 -1.41 -8.14 -1.71
CA ALA A 16 -0.41 -8.94 -1.00
C ALA A 16 -0.82 -9.11 0.47
N VAL A 17 -0.49 -10.26 1.05
CA VAL A 17 -0.61 -10.52 2.49
C VAL A 17 0.77 -10.92 2.96
N VAL A 18 1.35 -10.11 3.83
CA VAL A 18 2.73 -10.28 4.31
C VAL A 18 2.67 -10.68 5.77
N ALA A 19 3.03 -11.93 6.06
CA ALA A 19 3.12 -12.42 7.43
C ALA A 19 4.22 -11.68 8.19
N THR A 20 3.88 -11.14 9.35
CA THR A 20 4.80 -10.41 10.22
C THR A 20 4.21 -10.23 11.61
N GLU A 21 5.03 -10.42 12.65
CA GLU A 21 4.64 -10.13 14.04
C GLU A 21 4.50 -8.62 14.33
N ARG A 22 4.77 -7.75 13.35
CA ARG A 22 4.87 -6.29 13.56
C ARG A 22 4.15 -5.48 12.47
N PRO A 23 2.90 -5.79 12.10
CA PRO A 23 2.23 -5.16 10.96
C PRO A 23 2.07 -3.64 11.14
N ALA A 24 1.66 -3.20 12.34
CA ALA A 24 1.53 -1.78 12.67
C ALA A 24 2.85 -0.99 12.50
N ARG A 25 3.99 -1.62 12.78
CA ARG A 25 5.31 -1.00 12.59
C ARG A 25 5.56 -0.70 11.11
N TYR A 26 5.27 -1.67 10.25
CA TYR A 26 5.51 -1.56 8.82
C TYR A 26 4.53 -0.59 8.13
N VAL A 27 3.26 -0.55 8.55
CA VAL A 27 2.32 0.50 8.13
C VAL A 27 2.87 1.89 8.45
N LYS A 28 3.33 2.11 9.70
CA LYS A 28 3.90 3.40 10.11
C LYS A 28 5.15 3.77 9.31
N GLN A 29 6.04 2.82 9.05
CA GLN A 29 7.26 3.06 8.27
C GLN A 29 6.95 3.44 6.82
N LEU A 30 6.08 2.68 6.15
CA LEU A 30 5.62 2.98 4.79
C LEU A 30 4.94 4.36 4.75
N GLY A 31 3.98 4.61 5.64
CA GLY A 31 3.30 5.90 5.74
C GLY A 31 4.25 7.07 5.95
N SER A 32 5.17 6.96 6.91
CA SER A 32 6.13 8.04 7.20
C SER A 32 7.15 8.25 6.08
N HIS A 33 7.48 7.19 5.33
CA HIS A 33 8.43 7.28 4.22
C HIS A 33 7.78 7.86 2.97
N MET A 34 6.67 7.26 2.55
CA MET A 34 5.94 7.60 1.34
C MET A 34 5.27 8.98 1.48
N GLY A 35 4.77 9.30 2.69
CA GLY A 35 4.18 10.60 3.03
C GLY A 35 5.07 11.83 2.82
N ARG A 36 6.38 11.64 2.59
CA ARG A 36 7.29 12.72 2.18
C ARG A 36 7.12 13.15 0.73
N LYS A 37 6.47 12.32 -0.10
CA LYS A 37 6.40 12.47 -1.56
C LYS A 37 4.99 12.30 -2.12
N ILE A 38 4.11 11.65 -1.40
CA ILE A 38 2.73 11.40 -1.80
C ILE A 38 1.81 11.61 -0.60
N ASP A 39 0.52 11.82 -0.85
CA ASP A 39 -0.43 12.05 0.23
C ASP A 39 -0.77 10.76 0.98
N THR A 40 -1.09 10.91 2.26
CA THR A 40 -1.54 9.82 3.13
C THR A 40 -2.82 10.20 3.86
N ALA A 41 -3.70 9.22 4.08
CA ALA A 41 -4.90 9.38 4.90
C ALA A 41 -5.07 8.18 5.83
N GLU A 42 -5.57 8.39 7.04
CA GLU A 42 -5.90 7.30 7.96
C GLU A 42 -7.08 6.47 7.41
N LEU A 43 -7.01 5.15 7.61
CA LEU A 43 -8.11 4.23 7.38
C LEU A 43 -8.45 3.49 8.68
N PRO A 44 -9.69 3.03 8.86
CA PRO A 44 -10.00 2.06 9.89
C PRO A 44 -9.07 0.85 9.77
N GLY A 45 -8.24 0.61 10.78
CA GLY A 45 -7.27 -0.49 10.79
C GLY A 45 -6.03 -0.27 9.93
N GLY A 46 -5.72 0.95 9.49
CA GLY A 46 -4.58 1.15 8.60
C GLY A 46 -4.34 2.56 8.07
N LEU A 47 -3.77 2.62 6.88
CA LEU A 47 -3.39 3.86 6.20
C LEU A 47 -3.59 3.71 4.68
N ARG A 48 -4.11 4.75 4.04
CA ARG A 48 -4.16 4.90 2.59
C ARG A 48 -3.00 5.77 2.11
N LEU A 49 -2.33 5.30 1.06
CA LEU A 49 -1.37 6.05 0.27
C LEU A 49 -2.00 6.46 -1.05
N THR A 50 -1.99 7.75 -1.37
CA THR A 50 -2.49 8.27 -2.65
C THR A 50 -1.32 8.46 -3.59
N PHE A 51 -1.13 7.61 -4.61
CA PHE A 51 0.03 7.69 -5.50
C PHE A 51 -0.14 8.83 -6.53
N ASN A 52 0.08 10.07 -6.08
CA ASN A 52 -0.10 11.31 -6.84
C ASN A 52 1.18 12.13 -7.03
N ARG A 53 2.35 11.48 -6.94
CA ARG A 53 3.64 12.14 -7.02
C ARG A 53 3.74 13.04 -8.27
N ASP A 54 4.23 14.25 -8.07
CA ASP A 54 4.40 15.30 -9.09
C ASP A 54 3.06 15.70 -9.76
N GLY A 55 1.94 15.58 -9.03
CA GLY A 55 0.59 15.88 -9.52
C GLY A 55 -0.02 14.77 -10.39
N ILE A 56 0.70 13.67 -10.63
CA ILE A 56 0.25 12.58 -11.50
C ILE A 56 -0.36 11.48 -10.64
N PHE A 57 -1.69 11.43 -10.61
CA PHE A 57 -2.44 10.38 -9.94
C PHE A 57 -2.35 9.04 -10.69
N ARG A 58 -1.95 7.99 -9.96
CA ARG A 58 -1.80 6.63 -10.47
C ARG A 58 -2.72 5.62 -9.79
N GLY A 59 -3.26 5.95 -8.61
CA GLY A 59 -4.10 5.03 -7.83
C GLY A 59 -3.82 5.15 -6.33
N TYR A 60 -4.27 4.16 -5.58
CA TYR A 60 -4.12 4.08 -4.13
C TYR A 60 -3.42 2.78 -3.72
N GLY A 61 -2.69 2.85 -2.62
CA GLY A 61 -2.20 1.69 -1.88
C GLY A 61 -2.73 1.72 -0.46
N ASP A 62 -3.62 0.80 -0.12
CA ASP A 62 -4.17 0.65 1.22
C ASP A 62 -3.33 -0.33 2.01
N LEU A 63 -2.88 0.09 3.19
CA LEU A 63 -2.07 -0.69 4.12
C LEU A 63 -2.94 -1.01 5.33
N LEU A 64 -3.35 -2.27 5.46
CA LEU A 64 -4.29 -2.71 6.49
C LEU A 64 -3.60 -3.70 7.44
N ILE A 65 -3.86 -3.51 8.73
CA ILE A 65 -3.33 -4.34 9.80
C ILE A 65 -4.30 -5.49 10.04
N ASP A 66 -3.81 -6.72 9.93
CA ASP A 66 -4.52 -7.92 10.35
C ASP A 66 -3.85 -8.47 11.61
N GLU A 67 -4.30 -7.99 12.77
CA GLU A 67 -3.77 -8.42 14.07
C GLU A 67 -4.09 -9.89 14.37
N ALA A 68 -5.22 -10.40 13.87
CA ALA A 68 -5.64 -11.78 14.13
C ALA A 68 -4.72 -12.80 13.47
N ASN A 69 -4.17 -12.47 12.30
CA ASN A 69 -3.30 -13.36 11.52
C ASN A 69 -1.83 -12.92 11.52
N ASN A 70 -1.45 -11.92 12.35
CA ASN A 70 -0.12 -11.32 12.32
C ASN A 70 0.33 -11.00 10.90
N ALA A 71 -0.44 -10.15 10.20
CA ALA A 71 -0.15 -9.82 8.81
C ALA A 71 -0.38 -8.35 8.46
N LEU A 72 0.41 -7.87 7.49
CA LEU A 72 0.16 -6.64 6.77
C LEU A 72 -0.50 -6.98 5.43
N ILE A 73 -1.71 -6.50 5.23
CA ILE A 73 -2.42 -6.59 3.96
C ILE A 73 -2.16 -5.31 3.17
N MET A 74 -1.77 -5.46 1.90
CA MET A 74 -1.63 -4.35 0.98
C MET A 74 -2.57 -4.53 -0.20
N GLU A 75 -3.47 -3.57 -0.41
CA GLU A 75 -4.39 -3.54 -1.55
C GLU A 75 -4.06 -2.38 -2.49
N VAL A 76 -3.93 -2.68 -3.77
CA VAL A 76 -3.65 -1.68 -4.81
C VAL A 76 -4.91 -1.43 -5.61
N ARG A 77 -5.38 -0.20 -5.56
CA ARG A 77 -6.57 0.27 -6.30
C ARG A 77 -6.12 1.16 -7.46
N ALA A 78 -6.47 0.79 -8.67
CA ALA A 78 -6.03 1.50 -9.87
C ALA A 78 -7.01 1.32 -11.02
N GLU A 79 -6.97 2.27 -11.95
CA GLU A 79 -7.81 2.24 -13.15
C GLU A 79 -7.46 1.07 -14.08
N ASP A 80 -6.18 0.73 -14.19
CA ASP A 80 -5.65 -0.31 -15.08
C ASP A 80 -4.54 -1.14 -14.41
N GLU A 81 -4.19 -2.26 -15.05
CA GLU A 81 -3.19 -3.22 -14.57
C GLU A 81 -1.76 -2.67 -14.56
N GLU A 82 -1.43 -1.74 -15.47
CA GLU A 82 -0.10 -1.17 -15.57
C GLU A 82 0.17 -0.27 -14.36
N LYS A 83 -0.77 0.63 -14.05
CA LYS A 83 -0.73 1.46 -12.85
C LYS A 83 -0.70 0.60 -11.58
N ALA A 84 -1.51 -0.45 -11.52
CA ALA A 84 -1.52 -1.37 -10.38
C ALA A 84 -0.14 -2.04 -10.17
N THR A 85 0.46 -2.56 -11.25
CA THR A 85 1.78 -3.21 -11.21
C THR A 85 2.87 -2.24 -10.77
N ASN A 86 2.83 -1.00 -11.25
CA ASN A 86 3.78 0.04 -10.85
C ASN A 86 3.67 0.38 -9.35
N ILE A 87 2.45 0.53 -8.83
CA ILE A 87 2.21 0.80 -7.41
C ILE A 87 2.67 -0.39 -6.56
N ALA A 88 2.27 -1.62 -6.92
CA ALA A 88 2.67 -2.84 -6.23
C ALA A 88 4.20 -2.98 -6.14
N GLY A 89 4.92 -2.77 -7.24
CA GLY A 89 6.38 -2.83 -7.27
C GLY A 89 7.07 -1.73 -6.45
N VAL A 90 6.41 -0.59 -6.23
CA VAL A 90 6.90 0.42 -5.28
C VAL A 90 6.71 -0.06 -3.84
N LEU A 91 5.52 -0.56 -3.49
CA LEU A 91 5.23 -1.04 -2.14
C LEU A 91 6.13 -2.21 -1.73
N ASP A 92 6.26 -3.21 -2.61
CA ASP A 92 7.14 -4.37 -2.45
C ASP A 92 8.59 -3.95 -2.11
N ARG A 93 9.24 -3.19 -3.00
CA ARG A 93 10.63 -2.76 -2.81
C ARG A 93 10.87 -2.03 -1.49
N HIS A 94 9.91 -1.21 -1.04
CA HIS A 94 10.08 -0.49 0.23
C HIS A 94 9.82 -1.39 1.43
N LEU A 95 8.81 -2.27 1.37
CA LEU A 95 8.50 -3.15 2.48
C LEU A 95 9.60 -4.20 2.69
N VAL A 96 10.10 -4.85 1.64
CA VAL A 96 11.24 -5.78 1.70
C VAL A 96 12.45 -5.08 2.30
N ARG A 97 12.74 -3.84 1.88
CA ARG A 97 13.86 -3.06 2.43
C ARG A 97 13.66 -2.70 3.90
N PHE A 98 12.46 -2.33 4.33
CA PHE A 98 12.21 -2.04 5.75
C PHE A 98 12.25 -3.29 6.62
N GLY A 99 11.81 -4.41 6.06
CA GLY A 99 11.73 -5.71 6.70
C GLY A 99 12.93 -6.61 6.47
N GLU A 100 14.06 -6.10 5.98
CA GLU A 100 15.26 -6.91 5.64
C GLU A 100 15.72 -7.78 6.82
N ARG A 101 15.69 -7.24 8.04
CA ARG A 101 16.05 -7.97 9.26
C ARG A 101 15.00 -9.00 9.70
N ASP A 102 13.75 -8.78 9.29
CA ASP A 102 12.64 -9.69 9.57
C ASP A 102 12.40 -10.63 8.36
N GLU A 103 13.28 -10.60 7.36
CA GLU A 103 13.26 -11.40 6.13
C GLU A 103 11.90 -11.37 5.42
N LEU A 104 11.23 -10.21 5.41
CA LEU A 104 9.90 -10.08 4.81
C LEU A 104 9.92 -10.40 3.31
N VAL A 105 9.00 -11.26 2.90
CA VAL A 105 8.72 -11.59 1.50
C VAL A 105 7.38 -10.98 1.12
N VAL A 106 7.35 -10.32 -0.03
CA VAL A 106 6.13 -9.70 -0.58
C VAL A 106 5.80 -10.33 -1.91
N GLU A 107 4.58 -10.83 -2.02
CA GLU A 107 4.05 -11.37 -3.27
C GLU A 107 2.69 -10.76 -3.56
N PHE A 108 2.66 -9.84 -4.53
CA PHE A 108 1.40 -9.32 -5.06
C PHE A 108 0.79 -10.28 -6.05
N ARG A 109 -0.52 -10.49 -5.93
CA ARG A 109 -1.32 -11.26 -6.88
C ARG A 109 -2.41 -10.37 -7.46
N ARG A 110 -2.75 -10.61 -8.73
CA ARG A 110 -3.94 -10.00 -9.34
C ARG A 110 -5.21 -10.53 -8.69
N VAL A 111 -6.23 -9.69 -8.55
CA VAL A 111 -7.54 -10.02 -7.95
C VAL A 111 -8.69 -9.53 -8.80
#